data_AF-A0A8U0QEV9-F1
#
_entry.id   AF-A0A8U0QEV9-F1
#
_cell.length_a   1.000
_cell.length_b   1.000
_cell.length_c   1.000
_cell.angle_alpha   90.00
_cell.angle_beta   90.00
_cell.angle_gamma   90.00
#
_symmetry.space_group_name_H-M   'P 1'
#
loop_
_entity.id
_entity.type
_entity.pdbx_description
1 polymer ?
#
loop_
_entity_poly.entity_id
_entity_poly.type
_entity_poly.pdbx_seq_one_letter_code
_entity_poly.pdbx_strand_id
1 'polypeptide(L)'
;TVCLFPPQESDYFTPQGEFRVDKEGSPILLNCLMYKMSYYRFGEMQLDFRTPPGFDRTRNAEIGNKDIKLKHLEEAFTSEHWLVRIYKVKKEENRDPLEHSPRSSSSSRQKYTSKKTAKRKRGHVKNKLALKKGKKLNNKKSV
;
A
#
# COMPACT_ATOMS: atom_id res chain seq x y z
N THR A 1 -19.08 -9.26 -19.66
CA THR A 1 -19.21 -8.04 -20.47
C THR A 1 -18.05 -7.12 -20.17
N VAL A 2 -16.93 -7.31 -20.87
CA VAL A 2 -15.79 -6.38 -20.78
C VAL A 2 -16.04 -5.35 -21.86
N CYS A 3 -16.51 -4.17 -21.46
CA CYS A 3 -16.62 -3.04 -22.38
C CYS A 3 -15.20 -2.62 -22.78
N LEU A 4 -14.74 -3.09 -23.95
CA LEU A 4 -13.60 -2.54 -24.68
C LEU A 4 -13.97 -1.19 -25.30
N PHE A 5 -14.45 -0.25 -24.48
CA PHE A 5 -14.60 1.13 -24.92
C PHE A 5 -13.38 1.93 -24.46
N PRO A 6 -12.70 2.67 -25.36
CA PRO A 6 -11.69 3.63 -24.93
C PRO A 6 -12.34 4.63 -23.96
N PRO A 7 -11.60 5.10 -22.94
CA PRO A 7 -12.11 6.12 -22.04
C PRO A 7 -12.58 7.33 -22.86
N GLN A 8 -13.82 7.75 -22.66
CA GLN A 8 -14.39 8.88 -23.40
C GLN A 8 -14.01 10.19 -22.73
N GLU A 9 -13.90 11.27 -23.50
CA GLU A 9 -13.54 12.58 -22.96
C GLU A 9 -14.54 13.06 -21.89
N SER A 10 -15.83 12.78 -22.12
CA SER A 10 -16.94 13.06 -21.19
C SER A 10 -16.73 12.47 -19.80
N ASP A 11 -16.03 11.34 -19.71
CA ASP A 11 -15.84 10.59 -18.47
C ASP A 11 -14.88 11.30 -17.50
N TYR A 12 -14.07 12.25 -17.99
CA TYR A 12 -13.14 13.02 -17.16
C TYR A 12 -13.77 14.25 -16.51
N PHE A 13 -14.95 14.68 -16.97
CA PHE A 13 -15.66 15.82 -16.41
C PHE A 13 -16.57 15.41 -15.26
N THR A 14 -16.91 16.38 -14.42
CA THR A 14 -17.99 16.22 -13.43
C THR A 14 -19.35 16.10 -14.14
N PRO A 15 -20.41 15.63 -13.45
CA PRO A 15 -21.78 15.65 -14.00
C PRO A 15 -22.25 17.03 -14.46
N GLN A 16 -21.65 18.10 -13.92
CA GLN A 16 -21.88 19.49 -14.27
C GLN A 16 -21.08 19.95 -15.50
N GLY A 17 -20.19 19.11 -16.04
CA GLY A 17 -19.33 19.43 -17.18
C GLY A 17 -18.05 20.19 -16.80
N GLU A 18 -17.70 20.30 -15.52
CA GLU A 18 -16.50 21.02 -15.07
C GLU A 18 -15.29 20.09 -15.03
N PHE A 19 -14.11 20.62 -15.40
CA PHE A 19 -12.84 19.90 -15.26
C PHE A 19 -12.17 20.26 -13.93
N ARG A 20 -12.39 19.44 -12.90
CA ARG A 20 -11.91 19.69 -11.54
C ARG A 20 -10.91 18.62 -11.08
N VAL A 21 -9.87 19.02 -10.36
CA VAL A 21 -8.84 18.13 -9.77
C VAL A 21 -9.03 17.89 -8.26
N ASP A 22 -10.04 18.54 -7.69
CA ASP A 22 -10.45 18.45 -6.30
C ASP A 22 -11.13 17.10 -6.00
N LYS A 23 -11.61 16.93 -4.76
CA LYS A 23 -12.42 15.77 -4.33
C LYS A 23 -13.70 15.59 -5.15
N GLU A 24 -14.21 16.67 -5.72
CA GLU A 24 -15.41 16.68 -6.56
C GLU A 24 -15.12 16.33 -8.03
N GLY A 25 -13.85 16.14 -8.40
CA GLY A 25 -13.47 15.68 -9.74
C GLY A 25 -13.98 14.28 -10.04
N SER A 26 -14.05 13.95 -11.34
CA SER A 26 -14.47 12.62 -11.78
C SER A 26 -13.59 11.51 -11.17
N PRO A 27 -14.17 10.39 -10.69
CA PRO A 27 -13.40 9.26 -10.19
C PRO A 27 -12.48 8.65 -11.25
N ILE A 28 -12.79 8.82 -12.54
CA ILE A 28 -11.97 8.34 -13.66
C ILE A 28 -10.72 9.22 -13.80
N LEU A 29 -10.87 10.55 -13.68
CA LEU A 29 -9.75 11.49 -13.66
C LEU A 29 -8.83 11.24 -12.46
N LEU A 30 -9.39 11.11 -11.25
CA LEU A 30 -8.61 10.85 -10.03
C LEU A 30 -7.88 9.50 -10.07
N ASN A 31 -8.36 8.54 -10.86
CA ASN A 31 -7.73 7.24 -11.04
C ASN A 31 -6.79 7.13 -12.24
N CYS A 32 -6.76 8.14 -13.12
CA CYS A 32 -5.99 8.09 -14.35
C CYS A 32 -4.48 8.06 -14.05
N LEU A 33 -3.72 7.43 -14.97
CA LEU A 33 -2.29 7.27 -14.80
C LEU A 33 -1.57 8.61 -14.71
N MET A 34 -1.96 9.57 -15.55
CA MET A 34 -1.40 10.93 -15.57
C MET A 34 -1.57 11.62 -14.20
N TYR A 35 -2.77 11.57 -13.62
CA TYR A 35 -3.05 12.20 -12.33
C TYR A 35 -2.18 11.57 -11.23
N LYS A 36 -2.12 10.24 -11.21
CA LYS A 36 -1.33 9.49 -10.23
C LYS A 36 0.17 9.74 -10.34
N MET A 37 0.69 9.88 -11.55
CA MET A 37 2.10 10.22 -11.77
C MET A 37 2.37 11.68 -11.38
N SER A 38 1.56 12.64 -11.81
CA SER A 38 1.82 14.06 -11.53
C SER A 38 1.69 14.42 -10.05
N TYR A 39 0.80 13.76 -9.29
CA TYR A 39 0.52 14.07 -7.88
C TYR A 39 1.02 13.02 -6.86
N TYR A 40 1.87 12.09 -7.28
CA TYR A 40 2.47 11.11 -6.37
C TYR A 40 3.15 11.82 -5.18
N ARG A 41 2.74 11.51 -3.93
CA ARG A 41 3.28 12.13 -2.69
C ARG A 41 3.10 13.66 -2.57
N PHE A 42 2.33 14.28 -3.45
CA PHE A 42 2.13 15.73 -3.42
C PHE A 42 1.21 16.15 -2.25
N GLY A 43 0.37 15.24 -1.73
CA GLY A 43 -0.55 15.55 -0.64
C GLY A 43 0.09 15.98 0.69
N GLU A 44 1.35 15.59 0.93
CA GLU A 44 2.12 15.98 2.12
C GLU A 44 3.01 17.21 1.86
N MET A 45 3.15 17.63 0.60
CA MET A 45 4.01 18.74 0.23
C MET A 45 3.30 20.08 0.48
N GLN A 46 3.99 20.96 1.21
CA GLN A 46 3.58 22.34 1.40
C GLN A 46 4.52 23.26 0.63
N LEU A 47 4.03 23.79 -0.48
CA LEU A 47 4.78 24.69 -1.36
C LEU A 47 4.84 26.12 -0.82
N ASP A 48 3.74 26.63 -0.23
CA ASP A 48 3.69 27.92 0.44
C ASP A 48 3.31 27.77 1.90
N PHE A 49 3.92 28.60 2.75
CA PHE A 49 3.60 28.65 4.18
C PHE A 49 2.13 29.03 4.46
N ARG A 50 1.48 29.74 3.53
CA ARG A 50 0.09 30.21 3.66
C ARG A 50 -0.95 29.28 3.06
N THR A 51 -0.55 28.32 2.22
CA THR A 51 -1.47 27.39 1.56
C THR A 51 -1.52 26.05 2.29
N PRO A 52 -2.67 25.35 2.27
CA PRO A 52 -2.74 23.99 2.80
C PRO A 52 -1.82 23.03 2.04
N PRO A 53 -1.41 21.90 2.66
CA PRO A 53 -0.59 20.89 2.00
C PRO A 53 -1.38 20.19 0.89
N GLY A 54 -0.73 19.94 -0.25
CA GLY A 54 -1.38 19.39 -1.43
C GLY A 54 -2.21 20.39 -2.22
N PHE A 55 -1.83 21.66 -2.19
CA PHE A 55 -2.46 22.72 -3.00
C PHE A 55 -1.73 22.92 -4.33
N ASP A 56 -2.47 22.84 -5.43
CA ASP A 56 -1.93 23.15 -6.76
C ASP A 56 -2.10 24.64 -7.08
N ARG A 57 -0.97 25.35 -7.22
CA ARG A 57 -0.94 26.78 -7.55
C ARG A 57 -1.49 27.12 -8.93
N THR A 58 -1.35 26.23 -9.92
CA THR A 58 -1.76 26.50 -11.31
C THR A 58 -3.27 26.40 -11.50
N ARG A 59 -3.91 25.53 -10.71
CA ARG A 59 -5.35 25.29 -10.74
C ARG A 59 -6.09 25.92 -9.56
N ASN A 60 -5.35 26.48 -8.61
CA ASN A 60 -5.87 27.11 -7.39
C ASN A 60 -6.80 26.19 -6.58
N ALA A 61 -6.46 24.91 -6.52
CA ALA A 61 -7.36 23.85 -6.03
C ALA A 61 -6.61 22.88 -5.11
N GLU A 62 -7.33 22.32 -4.12
CA GLU A 62 -6.77 21.31 -3.22
C GLU A 62 -7.00 19.91 -3.80
N ILE A 63 -5.91 19.15 -3.93
CA ILE A 63 -5.95 17.84 -4.57
C ILE A 63 -6.88 16.89 -3.82
N GLY A 64 -7.77 16.25 -4.58
CA GLY A 64 -8.78 15.36 -4.03
C GLY A 64 -8.20 14.11 -3.35
N ASN A 65 -7.26 13.43 -4.01
CA ASN A 65 -6.65 12.21 -3.51
C ASN A 65 -5.19 12.44 -3.12
N LYS A 66 -4.93 12.48 -1.81
CA LYS A 66 -3.58 12.69 -1.25
C LYS A 66 -2.75 11.40 -1.18
N ASP A 67 -3.41 10.26 -0.99
CA ASP A 67 -2.76 8.96 -0.76
C ASP A 67 -2.66 8.12 -2.04
N ILE A 68 -1.78 8.54 -2.94
CA ILE A 68 -1.56 7.87 -4.22
C ILE A 68 -0.44 6.83 -4.10
N LYS A 69 -0.75 5.57 -4.45
CA LYS A 69 0.23 4.48 -4.49
C LYS A 69 0.36 3.94 -5.92
N LEU A 70 1.60 3.87 -6.40
CA LEU A 70 1.94 3.29 -7.70
C LEU A 70 2.37 1.83 -7.53
N LYS A 71 1.69 0.92 -8.24
CA LYS A 71 2.01 -0.52 -8.22
C LYS A 71 3.21 -0.83 -9.13
N HIS A 72 3.03 -0.55 -10.43
CA HIS A 72 3.98 -0.92 -11.49
C HIS A 72 5.03 0.14 -11.82
N LEU A 73 4.93 1.33 -11.22
CA LEU A 73 5.89 2.42 -11.43
C LEU A 73 6.62 2.75 -10.13
N GLU A 74 7.87 3.17 -10.26
CA GLU A 74 8.66 3.78 -9.18
C GLU A 74 9.15 5.17 -9.60
N GLU A 75 9.25 6.07 -8.63
CA GLU A 75 9.85 7.39 -8.81
C GLU A 75 11.36 7.22 -8.96
N ALA A 76 11.92 7.60 -10.12
CA ALA A 76 13.35 7.50 -10.39
C ALA A 76 14.05 8.83 -10.14
N PHE A 77 13.40 9.94 -10.50
CA PHE A 77 13.91 11.29 -10.29
C PHE A 77 12.76 12.30 -10.21
N THR A 78 12.88 13.27 -9.31
CA THR A 78 11.99 14.44 -9.23
C THR A 78 12.87 15.68 -9.09
N SER A 79 12.62 16.69 -9.91
CA SER A 79 13.32 17.98 -9.82
C SER A 79 12.99 18.74 -8.54
N GLU A 80 13.85 19.66 -8.11
CA GLU A 80 13.67 20.47 -6.89
C GLU A 80 12.32 21.20 -6.82
N HIS A 81 11.93 21.88 -7.90
CA HIS A 81 10.65 22.59 -7.98
C HIS A 81 9.50 21.75 -8.56
N TRP A 82 9.68 20.42 -8.64
CA TRP A 82 8.66 19.47 -9.09
C TRP A 82 8.09 19.75 -10.50
N LEU A 83 8.86 20.43 -11.35
CA LEU A 83 8.52 20.67 -12.76
C LEU A 83 8.66 19.39 -13.59
N VAL A 84 9.66 18.57 -13.30
CA VAL A 84 9.95 17.34 -14.04
C VAL A 84 9.97 16.15 -13.09
N ARG A 85 9.21 15.10 -13.45
CA ARG A 85 9.11 13.85 -12.70
C ARG A 85 9.34 12.69 -13.66
N ILE A 86 10.33 11.87 -13.36
CA ILE A 86 10.74 10.72 -14.18
C ILE A 86 10.38 9.46 -13.41
N TYR A 87 9.50 8.66 -14.01
CA TYR A 87 9.07 7.37 -13.50
C TYR A 87 9.76 6.25 -14.26
N LYS A 88 10.14 5.20 -13.52
CA LYS A 88 10.64 3.96 -14.10
C LYS A 88 9.59 2.87 -13.95
N VAL A 89 9.41 2.11 -15.03
CA VAL A 89 8.55 0.93 -15.02
C VAL A 89 9.25 -0.19 -14.26
N LYS A 90 8.59 -0.72 -13.24
CA LYS A 90 9.06 -1.88 -12.50
C LYS A 90 8.95 -3.11 -13.38
N LYS A 91 9.83 -4.07 -13.14
CA LYS A 91 9.69 -5.41 -13.72
C LYS A 91 8.40 -6.05 -13.17
N GLU A 92 7.82 -6.92 -13.98
CA GLU A 92 6.65 -7.69 -13.58
C GLU A 92 6.90 -8.47 -12.29
N GLU A 93 5.84 -8.69 -11.52
CA GLU A 93 5.95 -9.44 -10.27
C GLU A 93 6.31 -10.90 -10.57
N ASN A 94 7.16 -11.50 -9.74
CA ASN A 94 7.65 -12.86 -9.96
C ASN A 94 6.55 -13.93 -9.80
N ARG A 95 5.42 -13.60 -9.16
CA ARG A 95 4.29 -14.50 -8.89
C ARG A 95 3.00 -13.72 -8.80
N ASP A 96 1.92 -14.31 -9.31
CA ASP A 96 0.58 -13.74 -9.17
C ASP A 96 0.08 -13.88 -7.72
N PRO A 97 -0.30 -12.77 -7.06
CA PRO A 97 -0.94 -12.83 -5.76
C PRO A 97 -2.37 -13.37 -5.89
N LEU A 98 -2.84 -14.04 -4.83
CA LEU A 98 -4.27 -14.36 -4.71
C LEU A 98 -5.04 -13.04 -4.45
N GLU A 99 -5.89 -12.65 -5.40
CA GLU A 99 -6.77 -11.46 -5.31
C GLU A 99 -7.68 -11.49 -4.06
N HIS A 100 -8.08 -12.70 -3.64
CA HIS A 100 -9.01 -12.92 -2.54
C HIS A 100 -8.34 -13.65 -1.38
N SER A 101 -8.68 -13.24 -0.15
CA SER A 101 -8.28 -13.95 1.06
C SER A 101 -8.69 -15.43 0.96
N PRO A 102 -7.82 -16.38 1.35
CA PRO A 102 -8.17 -17.79 1.33
C PRO A 102 -9.44 -18.03 2.15
N ARG A 103 -10.33 -18.88 1.61
CA ARG A 103 -11.62 -19.21 2.22
C ARG A 103 -11.43 -19.69 3.66
N SER A 104 -12.01 -19.00 4.63
CA SER A 104 -12.08 -19.47 6.01
C SER A 104 -13.37 -20.27 6.22
N SER A 105 -13.26 -21.54 6.62
CA SER A 105 -14.40 -22.31 7.11
C SER A 105 -14.84 -21.80 8.49
N SER A 106 -16.14 -21.89 8.77
CA SER A 106 -16.87 -21.31 9.92
C SER A 106 -16.50 -21.85 11.32
N SER A 107 -15.42 -22.62 11.45
CA SER A 107 -14.92 -23.05 12.75
C SER A 107 -14.32 -21.86 13.50
N SER A 108 -14.56 -21.74 14.81
CA SER A 108 -14.00 -20.70 15.67
C SER A 108 -12.46 -20.78 15.70
N ARG A 109 -11.81 -20.16 14.72
CA ARG A 109 -10.36 -20.12 14.62
C ARG A 109 -9.82 -19.15 15.66
N GLN A 110 -9.31 -19.66 16.77
CA GLN A 110 -8.47 -18.86 17.65
C GLN A 110 -7.23 -18.41 16.86
N LYS A 111 -7.16 -17.11 16.53
CA LYS A 111 -6.00 -16.51 15.87
C LYS A 111 -4.82 -16.54 16.83
N TYR A 112 -3.74 -17.23 16.44
CA TYR A 112 -2.52 -17.25 17.24
C TYR A 112 -1.86 -15.88 17.25
N THR A 113 -1.68 -15.29 18.43
CA THR A 113 -0.92 -14.05 18.60
C THR A 113 0.58 -14.37 18.68
N SER A 114 1.39 -13.70 17.86
CA SER A 114 2.84 -13.86 17.89
C SER A 114 3.41 -13.44 19.26
N LYS A 115 4.13 -14.35 19.94
CA LYS A 115 4.93 -14.06 21.15
C LYS A 115 6.40 -13.75 20.82
N LYS A 116 6.68 -13.33 19.58
CA LYS A 116 8.05 -13.06 19.09
C LYS A 116 8.48 -11.66 19.52
N THR A 117 9.66 -11.55 20.12
CA THR A 117 10.30 -10.27 20.46
C THR A 117 11.71 -10.23 19.87
N ALA A 118 12.35 -9.05 19.86
CA ALA A 118 13.74 -8.91 19.37
C ALA A 118 14.71 -9.89 20.06
N LYS A 119 14.51 -10.13 21.37
CA LYS A 119 15.29 -11.11 22.16
C LYS A 119 14.80 -12.56 21.98
N ARG A 120 13.49 -12.78 21.81
CA ARG A 120 12.91 -14.13 21.68
C ARG A 120 12.38 -14.36 20.26
N LYS A 121 13.24 -14.93 19.42
CA LYS A 121 12.94 -15.25 18.01
C LYS A 121 12.39 -16.66 17.77
N ARG A 122 11.95 -17.37 18.83
CA ARG A 122 11.42 -18.75 18.72
C ARG A 122 9.97 -18.76 18.22
N GLY A 123 9.69 -19.63 17.26
CA GLY A 123 8.33 -19.89 16.74
C GLY A 123 7.50 -20.79 17.65
N HIS A 124 6.22 -20.95 17.29
CA HIS A 124 5.27 -21.84 17.97
C HIS A 124 4.78 -22.91 16.99
N VAL A 125 4.78 -24.16 17.44
CA VAL A 125 4.32 -25.33 16.68
C VAL A 125 3.23 -25.98 17.52
N LYS A 126 2.04 -26.19 16.95
CA LYS A 126 0.87 -26.70 17.69
C LYS A 126 1.12 -28.09 18.28
N ASN A 127 1.67 -29.01 17.49
CA ASN A 127 1.92 -30.40 17.89
C ASN A 127 3.41 -30.65 18.13
N LYS A 128 4.04 -29.87 19.03
CA LYS A 128 5.46 -30.06 19.36
C LYS A 128 5.64 -31.13 20.43
N LEU A 129 6.34 -32.22 20.11
CA LEU A 129 6.71 -33.24 21.10
C LEU A 129 7.63 -32.64 22.18
N ALA A 130 7.34 -32.91 23.44
CA ALA A 130 8.13 -32.44 24.58
C ALA A 130 9.33 -33.37 24.81
N LEU A 131 10.55 -32.82 24.74
CA LEU A 131 11.76 -33.55 25.10
C LEU A 131 11.83 -33.72 26.62
N LYS A 132 11.55 -34.93 27.12
CA LYS A 132 11.85 -35.31 28.51
C LYS A 132 13.31 -35.72 28.59
N LYS A 133 14.18 -34.86 29.14
CA LYS A 133 15.59 -35.20 29.39
C LYS A 133 15.66 -36.07 30.64
N GLY A 134 16.26 -37.25 30.55
CA GLY A 134 16.40 -38.18 31.67
C GLY A 134 17.19 -37.57 32.83
N LYS A 135 16.77 -37.85 34.06
CA LYS A 135 17.45 -37.42 35.29
C LYS A 135 18.58 -38.42 35.58
N LYS A 136 19.84 -37.97 35.60
CA LYS A 136 20.98 -38.83 35.94
C LYS A 136 20.85 -39.26 37.40
N LEU A 137 20.77 -40.56 37.67
CA LEU A 137 20.80 -41.13 39.02
C LEU A 137 22.20 -40.88 39.61
N ASN A 138 22.27 -40.10 40.68
CA ASN A 138 23.50 -39.95 41.47
C ASN A 138 23.62 -41.16 42.40
N ASN A 139 24.31 -42.21 41.96
CA ASN A 139 24.76 -43.26 42.85
C ASN A 139 25.91 -42.72 43.71
N LYS A 140 25.59 -42.06 44.83
CA LYS A 140 26.53 -41.93 45.94
C LYS A 140 26.55 -43.28 46.67
N LYS A 141 27.54 -44.12 46.34
CA LYS A 141 27.94 -45.21 47.24
C LYS A 141 28.64 -44.56 48.43
N SER A 142 27.97 -44.52 49.58
CA SER A 142 28.65 -44.33 50.86
C SER A 142 29.37 -45.64 51.18
N VAL A 143 30.70 -45.57 51.23
CA VAL A 143 31.59 -46.59 51.77
C VAL A 143 31.35 -46.72 53.27
#